data_AF-A0A7C0XN93-F1
#
_entry.id   AF-A0A7C0XN93-F1
#
_cell.length_a   1.000
_cell.length_b   1.000
_cell.length_c   1.000
_cell.angle_alpha   90.00
_cell.angle_beta   90.00
_cell.angle_gamma   90.00
#
_symmetry.space_group_name_H-M   'P 1'
#
loop_
_entity.id
_entity.type
_entity.pdbx_description
1 polymer ?
#
loop_
_entity_poly.entity_id
_entity_poly.type
_entity_poly.pdbx_seq_one_letter_code
_entity_poly.pdbx_strand_id
1 'polypeptide(L)'
;MKALIVPTASPLHDPGLVSEVLDRILNTLRDIDAEVHKLITDVGGVEELSRDYDTYIVPILTGGTEHIVLKLVSKGVPIALIAHETQNSLAAALEVKAKLDSMSYPNSLLLLSDTLSHEVRSFLRASHVYRRLRNLKIILLGDPSPWLVYSNEGVEFIKELGIEVVRIDISDILSNYEKVGDSEVDDLLGKFVNIERIEPSLDDLRKALRLYVLLK
;
A
#
# COMPACT_ATOMS: atom_id res chain seq x y z
N MET A 1 -8.22 2.96 6.79
CA MET A 1 -7.25 3.40 5.76
C MET A 1 -6.98 4.84 6.08
N LYS A 2 -5.73 5.22 6.36
CA LYS A 2 -5.40 6.59 6.77
C LYS A 2 -4.98 7.40 5.55
N ALA A 3 -5.67 8.48 5.24
CA ALA A 3 -5.27 9.40 4.18
C ALA A 3 -5.20 10.83 4.73
N LEU A 4 -4.29 11.63 4.18
CA LEU A 4 -4.18 13.05 4.48
C LEU A 4 -4.32 13.85 3.19
N ILE A 5 -5.25 14.79 3.19
CA ILE A 5 -5.38 15.82 2.18
C ILE A 5 -4.37 16.92 2.52
N VAL A 6 -3.46 17.20 1.58
CA VAL A 6 -2.36 18.16 1.74
C VAL A 6 -2.51 19.23 0.65
N PRO A 7 -3.29 20.30 0.90
CA PRO A 7 -3.45 21.36 -0.07
C PRO A 7 -2.13 22.11 -0.27
N THR A 8 -1.77 22.38 -1.52
CA THR A 8 -0.54 23.10 -1.88
C THR A 8 -0.83 24.28 -2.79
N ALA A 9 -0.17 25.42 -2.53
CA ALA A 9 -0.22 26.62 -3.36
C ALA A 9 1.13 27.32 -3.35
N SER A 10 1.44 28.12 -4.37
CA SER A 10 2.60 29.02 -4.38
C SER A 10 2.50 30.04 -3.25
N PRO A 11 3.61 30.52 -2.65
CA PRO A 11 3.59 31.64 -1.71
C PRO A 11 2.93 32.90 -2.28
N LEU A 12 3.00 33.09 -3.59
CA LEU A 12 2.39 34.18 -4.32
C LEU A 12 1.12 33.67 -5.00
N HIS A 13 -0.01 33.73 -4.28
CA HIS A 13 -1.32 33.30 -4.77
C HIS A 13 -2.41 34.31 -4.40
N ASP A 14 -3.55 34.21 -5.06
CA ASP A 14 -4.79 34.89 -4.65
C ASP A 14 -5.52 34.02 -3.60
N PRO A 15 -5.66 34.47 -2.35
CA PRO A 15 -6.29 33.67 -1.30
C PRO A 15 -7.76 33.34 -1.56
N GLY A 16 -8.49 34.22 -2.24
CA GLY A 16 -9.90 34.02 -2.55
C GLY A 16 -10.10 32.90 -3.56
N LEU A 17 -9.31 32.92 -4.64
CA LEU A 17 -9.36 31.87 -5.67
C LEU A 17 -8.89 30.51 -5.14
N VAL A 18 -7.82 30.50 -4.33
CA VAL A 18 -7.31 29.28 -3.69
C VAL A 18 -8.34 28.68 -2.74
N SER A 19 -9.00 29.50 -1.93
CA SER A 19 -10.07 29.03 -1.03
C SER A 19 -11.25 28.46 -1.81
N GLU A 20 -11.72 29.16 -2.85
CA GLU A 20 -12.86 28.71 -3.66
C GLU A 20 -12.61 27.33 -4.29
N VAL A 21 -11.42 27.13 -4.88
CA VAL A 21 -11.05 25.86 -5.48
C VAL A 21 -10.88 24.77 -4.43
N LEU A 22 -10.24 25.07 -3.30
CA LEU A 22 -10.08 24.12 -2.21
C LEU A 22 -11.44 23.66 -1.68
N ASP A 23 -12.37 24.58 -1.45
CA ASP A 23 -13.72 24.27 -0.99
C ASP A 23 -14.45 23.37 -1.99
N ARG A 24 -14.33 23.62 -3.29
CA ARG A 24 -14.88 22.74 -4.33
C ARG A 24 -14.30 21.33 -4.24
N ILE A 25 -12.99 21.20 -4.12
CA ILE A 25 -12.32 19.89 -3.99
C ILE A 25 -12.79 19.16 -2.71
N LEU A 26 -12.79 19.85 -1.57
CA LEU A 26 -13.20 19.27 -0.29
C LEU A 26 -14.68 18.85 -0.31
N ASN A 27 -15.56 19.64 -0.94
CA ASN A 27 -16.96 19.26 -1.13
C ASN A 27 -17.11 18.01 -1.99
N THR A 28 -16.34 17.88 -3.08
CA THR A 28 -16.33 16.67 -3.92
C THR A 28 -15.79 15.46 -3.15
N LEU A 29 -14.84 15.67 -2.23
CA LEU A 29 -14.22 14.61 -1.43
C LEU A 29 -14.88 14.39 -0.05
N ARG A 30 -16.02 15.01 0.24
CA ARG A 30 -16.66 14.94 1.57
C ARG A 30 -16.94 13.52 2.09
N ASP A 31 -17.16 12.57 1.19
CA ASP A 31 -17.47 11.16 1.49
C ASP A 31 -16.21 10.28 1.54
N ILE A 32 -15.03 10.90 1.52
CA ILE A 32 -13.73 10.28 1.69
C ILE A 32 -13.27 10.51 3.13
N ASP A 33 -13.01 9.41 3.83
CA ASP A 33 -12.42 9.43 5.17
C ASP A 33 -10.92 9.78 5.08
N ALA A 34 -10.64 11.09 5.13
CA ALA A 34 -9.28 11.64 5.09
C ALA A 34 -9.17 12.87 6.01
N GLU A 35 -8.06 12.95 6.73
CA GLU A 35 -7.72 14.14 7.50
C GLU A 35 -7.34 15.28 6.54
N VAL A 36 -7.60 16.53 6.91
CA VAL A 36 -7.23 17.69 6.08
C VAL A 36 -6.16 18.50 6.79
N HIS A 37 -5.02 18.67 6.14
CA HIS A 37 -3.94 19.50 6.63
C HIS A 37 -4.16 20.98 6.27
N LYS A 38 -3.50 21.89 7.01
CA LYS A 38 -3.39 23.31 6.62
C LYS A 38 -2.72 23.43 5.25
N LEU A 39 -3.05 24.50 4.52
CA LEU A 39 -2.39 24.86 3.26
C LEU A 39 -0.87 24.90 3.44
N ILE A 40 -0.14 24.26 2.53
CA ILE A 40 1.32 24.28 2.48
C ILE A 40 1.78 25.16 1.32
N THR A 41 2.61 26.15 1.63
CA THR A 41 3.17 27.09 0.65
C THR A 41 4.67 26.95 0.44
N ASP A 42 5.34 26.09 1.21
CA ASP A 42 6.78 25.88 1.13
C ASP A 42 7.17 24.47 1.58
N VAL A 43 8.43 24.09 1.35
CA VAL A 43 8.95 22.76 1.66
C VAL A 43 9.05 22.48 3.16
N GLY A 44 9.14 23.49 4.02
CA GLY A 44 9.21 23.33 5.47
C GLY A 44 7.92 22.76 6.03
N GLY A 45 6.76 23.20 5.52
CA GLY A 45 5.46 22.63 5.89
C GLY A 45 5.34 21.13 5.59
N VAL A 46 6.07 20.62 4.58
CA VAL A 46 6.09 19.18 4.27
C VAL A 46 6.86 18.39 5.34
N GLU A 47 7.89 18.97 5.94
CA GLU A 47 8.73 18.27 6.93
C GLU A 47 7.94 17.91 8.18
N GLU A 48 6.98 18.74 8.59
CA GLU A 48 6.06 18.52 9.72
C GLU A 48 5.09 17.35 9.51
N LEU A 49 4.87 16.89 8.27
CA LEU A 49 3.89 15.85 7.98
C LEU A 49 4.30 14.47 8.51
N SER A 50 3.36 13.78 9.15
CA SER A 50 3.55 12.39 9.62
C SER A 50 3.68 11.40 8.46
N ARG A 51 4.48 10.34 8.65
CA ARG A 51 4.62 9.20 7.73
C ARG A 51 3.59 8.08 7.98
N ASP A 52 2.71 8.24 8.98
CA ASP A 52 1.72 7.23 9.39
C ASP A 52 0.43 7.25 8.55
N TYR A 53 0.53 7.66 7.29
CA TYR A 53 -0.59 7.62 6.35
C TYR A 53 -0.37 6.52 5.33
N ASP A 54 -1.47 6.00 4.79
CA ASP A 54 -1.42 5.09 3.65
C ASP A 54 -1.06 5.85 2.35
N THR A 55 -1.39 7.14 2.28
CA THR A 55 -1.25 7.97 1.07
C THR A 55 -1.52 9.45 1.35
N TYR A 56 -1.06 10.31 0.45
CA TYR A 56 -1.42 11.73 0.41
C TYR A 56 -2.27 12.06 -0.80
N ILE A 57 -3.35 12.81 -0.57
CA ILE A 57 -4.16 13.44 -1.61
C ILE A 57 -3.73 14.90 -1.67
N VAL A 58 -3.21 15.35 -2.79
CA VAL A 58 -2.53 16.65 -2.91
C VAL A 58 -3.30 17.53 -3.90
N PRO A 59 -4.22 18.37 -3.41
CA PRO A 59 -4.72 19.50 -4.17
C PRO A 59 -3.57 20.40 -4.60
N ILE A 60 -3.37 20.51 -5.91
CA ILE A 60 -2.45 21.47 -6.52
C ILE A 60 -3.29 22.69 -6.88
N LEU A 61 -3.27 23.72 -6.03
CA LEU A 61 -4.19 24.86 -6.13
C LEU A 61 -3.64 25.97 -7.05
N THR A 62 -2.33 26.00 -7.28
CA THR A 62 -1.68 26.92 -8.22
C THR A 62 -0.46 26.27 -8.86
N GLY A 63 0.07 26.89 -9.92
CA GLY A 63 1.43 26.61 -10.39
C GLY A 63 2.50 27.04 -9.38
N GLY A 64 3.73 26.56 -9.55
CA GLY A 64 4.85 26.88 -8.66
C GLY A 64 4.92 26.01 -7.41
N THR A 65 4.06 24.98 -7.28
CA THR A 65 4.02 24.04 -6.14
C THR A 65 4.90 22.81 -6.36
N GLU A 66 5.54 22.65 -7.51
CA GLU A 66 6.16 21.41 -7.97
C GLU A 66 7.22 20.92 -6.97
N HIS A 67 8.05 21.85 -6.49
CA HIS A 67 9.09 21.58 -5.50
C HIS A 67 8.53 21.16 -4.12
N ILE A 68 7.35 21.68 -3.73
CA ILE A 68 6.64 21.28 -2.50
C ILE A 68 6.14 19.85 -2.66
N VAL A 69 5.47 19.54 -3.77
CA VAL A 69 4.91 18.20 -4.02
C VAL A 69 6.02 17.17 -4.15
N LEU A 70 7.13 17.48 -4.82
CA LEU A 70 8.27 16.57 -4.92
C LEU A 70 8.92 16.28 -3.56
N LYS A 71 8.87 17.20 -2.59
CA LYS A 71 9.35 16.95 -1.24
C LYS A 71 8.52 15.88 -0.51
N LEU A 72 7.24 15.70 -0.85
CA LEU A 72 6.38 14.66 -0.26
C LEU A 72 6.90 13.24 -0.51
N VAL A 73 7.69 13.03 -1.58
CA VAL A 73 8.36 11.76 -1.88
C VAL A 73 9.14 11.23 -0.67
N SER A 74 9.75 12.13 0.11
CA SER A 74 10.51 11.82 1.33
C SER A 74 9.71 11.13 2.44
N LYS A 75 8.37 11.09 2.32
CA LYS A 75 7.47 10.42 3.27
C LYS A 75 7.22 8.96 2.90
N GLY A 76 7.54 8.56 1.66
CA GLY A 76 7.53 7.16 1.24
C GLY A 76 6.14 6.54 1.10
N VAL A 77 5.13 7.35 0.80
CA VAL A 77 3.73 6.91 0.60
C VAL A 77 3.25 7.36 -0.79
N PRO A 78 2.34 6.60 -1.45
CA PRO A 78 1.77 7.02 -2.72
C PRO A 78 1.15 8.43 -2.68
N ILE A 79 1.12 9.11 -3.83
CA ILE A 79 0.60 10.49 -3.96
C ILE A 79 -0.47 10.58 -5.05
N ALA A 80 -1.67 11.03 -4.69
CA ALA A 80 -2.70 11.46 -5.66
C ALA A 80 -2.58 12.96 -5.88
N LEU A 81 -2.35 13.38 -7.11
CA LEU A 81 -2.33 14.78 -7.51
C LEU A 81 -3.73 15.16 -7.95
N ILE A 82 -4.34 16.18 -7.32
CA ILE A 82 -5.64 16.71 -7.74
C ILE A 82 -5.41 18.03 -8.47
N ALA A 83 -5.72 18.05 -9.76
CA ALA A 83 -5.55 19.22 -10.62
C ALA A 83 -6.88 19.83 -11.04
N HIS A 84 -6.87 21.12 -11.35
CA HIS A 84 -8.00 21.86 -11.90
C HIS A 84 -7.55 22.75 -13.08
N GLU A 85 -8.52 23.34 -13.77
CA GLU A 85 -8.31 24.08 -15.02
C GLU A 85 -7.79 25.51 -14.86
N THR A 86 -7.66 26.01 -13.62
CA THR A 86 -7.28 27.40 -13.34
C THR A 86 -5.94 27.48 -12.60
N GLN A 87 -5.43 28.70 -12.43
CA GLN A 87 -4.22 29.00 -11.63
C GLN A 87 -2.96 28.20 -12.03
N ASN A 88 -2.86 27.72 -13.28
CA ASN A 88 -1.77 26.87 -13.77
C ASN A 88 -1.62 25.53 -13.01
N SER A 89 -2.69 25.04 -12.38
CA SER A 89 -2.70 23.81 -11.60
C SER A 89 -2.38 22.57 -12.44
N LEU A 90 -3.07 22.38 -13.57
CA LEU A 90 -2.84 21.23 -14.44
C LEU A 90 -1.40 21.17 -14.99
N ALA A 91 -0.80 22.31 -15.35
CA ALA A 91 0.58 22.34 -15.83
C ALA A 91 1.56 21.87 -14.75
N ALA A 92 1.45 22.42 -13.54
CA ALA A 92 2.26 22.00 -12.39
C ALA A 92 2.07 20.51 -12.06
N ALA A 93 0.82 20.03 -12.12
CA ALA A 93 0.50 18.64 -11.87
C ALA A 93 1.13 17.70 -12.92
N LEU A 94 1.15 18.10 -14.19
CA LEU A 94 1.79 17.34 -15.27
C LEU A 94 3.32 17.31 -15.12
N GLU A 95 3.95 18.42 -14.73
CA GLU A 95 5.39 18.47 -14.46
C GLU A 95 5.78 17.56 -13.31
N VAL A 96 5.04 17.65 -12.19
CA VAL A 96 5.24 16.76 -11.03
C VAL A 96 5.02 15.31 -11.44
N LYS A 97 3.93 15.01 -12.15
CA LYS A 97 3.63 13.65 -12.61
C LYS A 97 4.76 13.08 -13.46
N ALA A 98 5.25 13.83 -14.45
CA ALA A 98 6.35 13.38 -15.30
C ALA A 98 7.61 13.06 -14.47
N LYS A 99 7.88 13.87 -13.44
CA LYS A 99 9.00 13.61 -12.53
C LYS A 99 8.78 12.37 -11.66
N LEU A 100 7.59 12.19 -11.07
CA LEU A 100 7.25 11.01 -10.27
C LEU A 100 7.30 9.71 -11.10
N ASP A 101 6.80 9.75 -12.33
CA ASP A 101 6.84 8.62 -13.27
C ASP A 101 8.30 8.24 -13.62
N SER A 102 9.18 9.23 -13.84
CA SER A 102 10.61 8.98 -14.10
C SER A 102 11.35 8.30 -12.93
N MET A 103 10.79 8.40 -11.72
CA MET A 103 11.32 7.78 -10.50
C MET A 103 10.61 6.46 -10.17
N SER A 104 9.68 6.02 -11.01
CA SER A 104 8.75 4.91 -10.73
C SER A 104 8.03 5.07 -9.39
N TYR A 105 7.75 6.32 -9.00
CA TYR A 105 7.10 6.61 -7.72
C TYR A 105 5.58 6.43 -7.85
N PRO A 106 4.92 5.68 -6.94
CA PRO A 106 3.48 5.44 -7.02
C PRO A 106 2.68 6.74 -6.97
N ASN A 107 2.03 7.07 -8.08
CA ASN A 107 1.27 8.31 -8.21
C ASN A 107 0.04 8.15 -9.10
N SER A 108 -0.90 9.09 -9.00
CA SER A 108 -1.98 9.26 -9.97
C SER A 108 -2.32 10.74 -10.12
N LEU A 109 -2.63 11.17 -11.34
CA LEU A 109 -3.15 12.51 -11.63
C LEU A 109 -4.65 12.40 -11.85
N LEU A 110 -5.41 13.09 -11.01
CA LEU A 110 -6.86 13.11 -11.01
C LEU A 110 -7.33 14.55 -11.26
N LEU A 111 -8.32 14.71 -12.12
CA LEU A 111 -8.88 16.02 -12.44
C LEU A 111 -10.07 16.34 -11.53
N LEU A 112 -10.23 17.60 -11.16
CA LEU A 112 -11.44 18.06 -10.49
C LEU A 112 -12.64 17.92 -11.42
N SER A 113 -13.46 16.92 -11.14
CA SER A 113 -14.66 16.55 -11.89
C SER A 113 -15.66 15.86 -10.95
N ASP A 114 -16.82 15.48 -11.49
CA ASP A 114 -17.82 14.69 -10.74
C ASP A 114 -17.36 13.27 -10.42
N THR A 115 -16.35 12.74 -11.14
CA THR A 115 -15.81 11.38 -10.92
C THR A 115 -14.67 11.34 -9.89
N LEU A 116 -14.16 12.50 -9.49
CA LEU A 116 -12.97 12.62 -8.63
C LEU A 116 -13.08 11.78 -7.36
N SER A 117 -14.25 11.78 -6.70
CA SER A 117 -14.47 11.03 -5.46
C SER A 117 -14.29 9.51 -5.65
N HIS A 118 -14.75 8.97 -6.78
CA HIS A 118 -14.60 7.57 -7.14
C HIS A 118 -13.14 7.21 -7.46
N GLU A 119 -12.46 8.09 -8.19
CA GLU A 119 -11.05 7.93 -8.56
C GLU A 119 -10.15 7.97 -7.33
N VAL A 120 -10.37 8.94 -6.43
CA VAL A 120 -9.68 9.01 -5.13
C VAL A 120 -9.95 7.75 -4.32
N ARG A 121 -11.19 7.29 -4.22
CA ARG A 121 -11.52 6.06 -3.47
C ARG A 121 -10.76 4.83 -4.02
N SER A 122 -10.64 4.74 -5.34
CA SER A 122 -9.90 3.66 -6.00
C SER A 122 -8.40 3.75 -5.69
N PHE A 123 -7.83 4.95 -5.79
CA PHE A 123 -6.44 5.21 -5.46
C PHE A 123 -6.11 4.95 -3.98
N LEU A 124 -7.01 5.33 -3.06
CA LEU A 124 -6.86 5.06 -1.63
C LEU A 124 -6.78 3.56 -1.37
N ARG A 125 -7.65 2.75 -1.98
CA ARG A 125 -7.63 1.28 -1.83
C ARG A 125 -6.31 0.70 -2.33
N ALA A 126 -5.88 1.12 -3.52
CA ALA A 126 -4.60 0.69 -4.08
C ALA A 126 -3.42 1.07 -3.18
N SER A 127 -3.42 2.29 -2.64
CA SER A 127 -2.37 2.77 -1.74
C SER A 127 -2.30 2.01 -0.42
N HIS A 128 -3.47 1.70 0.16
CA HIS A 128 -3.54 0.89 1.38
C HIS A 128 -2.98 -0.52 1.16
N VAL A 129 -3.32 -1.17 0.04
CA VAL A 129 -2.74 -2.46 -0.33
C VAL A 129 -1.24 -2.34 -0.55
N TYR A 130 -0.79 -1.34 -1.32
CA TYR A 130 0.62 -1.07 -1.56
C TYR A 130 1.43 -0.96 -0.25
N ARG A 131 0.93 -0.19 0.73
CA ARG A 131 1.57 -0.02 2.04
C ARG A 131 1.67 -1.33 2.82
N ARG A 132 0.64 -2.15 2.77
CA ARG A 132 0.65 -3.47 3.40
C ARG A 132 1.66 -4.41 2.74
N LEU A 133 1.73 -4.41 1.40
CA LEU A 133 2.66 -5.24 0.65
C LEU A 133 4.13 -4.87 0.92
N ARG A 134 4.45 -3.58 1.03
CA ARG A 134 5.82 -3.03 1.12
C ARG A 134 6.68 -3.48 2.31
N ASN A 135 6.17 -4.32 3.20
CA ASN A 135 6.92 -4.98 4.27
C ASN A 135 6.45 -6.41 4.53
N LEU A 136 5.71 -7.03 3.60
CA LEU A 136 5.32 -8.42 3.76
C LEU A 136 6.54 -9.31 3.64
N LYS A 137 6.55 -10.35 4.46
CA LYS A 137 7.48 -11.46 4.37
C LYS A 137 6.73 -12.68 3.86
N ILE A 138 7.19 -13.24 2.75
CA ILE A 138 6.70 -14.50 2.21
C ILE A 138 7.78 -15.55 2.46
N ILE A 139 7.40 -16.64 3.10
CA ILE A 139 8.27 -17.80 3.27
C ILE A 139 7.99 -18.76 2.11
N LEU A 140 9.03 -19.09 1.36
CA LEU A 140 9.00 -20.10 0.31
C LEU A 140 9.63 -21.39 0.87
N LEU A 141 8.83 -22.47 0.93
CA LEU A 141 9.29 -23.78 1.39
C LEU A 141 9.72 -24.63 0.19
N GLY A 142 11.02 -24.91 0.09
CA GLY A 142 11.61 -25.57 -1.08
C GLY A 142 11.57 -24.69 -2.34
N ASP A 143 11.82 -25.33 -3.49
CA ASP A 143 11.77 -24.69 -4.79
C ASP A 143 10.58 -25.20 -5.62
N PRO A 144 10.12 -24.41 -6.62
CA PRO A 144 9.12 -24.86 -7.57
C PRO A 144 9.55 -26.16 -8.26
N SER A 145 8.58 -27.01 -8.59
CA SER A 145 8.88 -28.27 -9.27
C SER A 145 9.54 -28.03 -10.64
N PRO A 146 10.61 -28.77 -11.02
CA PRO A 146 11.38 -28.51 -12.24
C PRO A 146 10.58 -28.55 -13.55
N TRP A 147 9.44 -29.24 -13.57
CA TRP A 147 8.57 -29.37 -14.74
C TRP A 147 7.57 -28.21 -14.89
N LEU A 148 7.50 -27.28 -13.92
CA LEU A 148 6.62 -26.12 -14.00
C LEU A 148 7.31 -24.98 -14.75
N VAL A 149 6.73 -24.54 -15.87
CA VAL A 149 7.31 -23.48 -16.70
C VAL A 149 7.13 -22.11 -16.04
N TYR A 150 5.89 -21.75 -15.70
CA TYR A 150 5.56 -20.42 -15.16
C TYR A 150 6.12 -20.17 -13.75
N SER A 151 6.07 -21.18 -12.87
CA SER A 151 6.54 -21.05 -11.50
C SER A 151 8.06 -20.91 -11.37
N ASN A 152 8.80 -21.19 -12.46
CA ASN A 152 10.25 -21.03 -12.53
C ASN A 152 10.69 -19.66 -13.08
N GLU A 153 9.77 -18.76 -13.46
CA GLU A 153 10.09 -17.42 -13.98
C GLU A 153 10.67 -16.47 -12.90
N GLY A 154 10.83 -16.95 -11.67
CA GLY A 154 11.46 -16.21 -10.58
C GLY A 154 10.47 -15.38 -9.76
N VAL A 155 10.93 -14.90 -8.61
CA VAL A 155 10.17 -14.09 -7.65
C VAL A 155 10.74 -12.67 -7.54
N GLU A 156 11.57 -12.26 -8.48
CA GLU A 156 12.31 -11.01 -8.45
C GLU A 156 11.37 -9.81 -8.50
N PHE A 157 10.28 -9.87 -9.28
CA PHE A 157 9.26 -8.82 -9.34
C PHE A 157 8.57 -8.57 -7.98
N ILE A 158 8.52 -9.59 -7.11
CA ILE A 158 7.94 -9.48 -5.76
C ILE A 158 8.78 -8.52 -4.91
N LYS A 159 10.10 -8.46 -5.13
CA LYS A 159 10.99 -7.51 -4.45
C LYS A 159 10.72 -6.06 -4.87
N GLU A 160 10.29 -5.81 -6.10
CA GLU A 160 9.91 -4.47 -6.57
C GLU A 160 8.69 -3.92 -5.82
N LEU A 161 7.80 -4.82 -5.36
CA LEU A 161 6.68 -4.50 -4.48
C LEU A 161 7.10 -4.27 -3.01
N GLY A 162 8.41 -4.40 -2.71
CA GLY A 162 8.98 -4.33 -1.36
C GLY A 162 8.61 -5.51 -0.46
N ILE A 163 8.26 -6.65 -1.06
CA ILE A 163 7.99 -7.89 -0.33
C ILE A 163 9.30 -8.66 -0.19
N GLU A 164 9.61 -9.11 1.03
CA GLU A 164 10.75 -9.96 1.33
C GLU A 164 10.37 -11.43 1.08
N VAL A 165 11.16 -12.15 0.28
CA VAL A 165 10.99 -13.60 0.10
C VAL A 165 12.12 -14.32 0.82
N VAL A 166 11.77 -15.13 1.82
CA VAL A 166 12.70 -15.95 2.59
C VAL A 166 12.54 -17.40 2.14
N ARG A 167 13.61 -18.00 1.66
CA ARG A 167 13.61 -19.41 1.26
C ARG A 167 14.01 -20.28 2.45
N ILE A 168 13.28 -21.36 2.67
CA ILE A 168 13.58 -22.39 3.68
C ILE A 168 13.62 -23.74 2.97
N ASP A 169 14.68 -24.50 3.21
CA ASP A 169 14.84 -25.83 2.61
C ASP A 169 13.87 -26.83 3.26
N ILE A 170 13.36 -27.78 2.47
CA ILE A 170 12.46 -28.82 2.98
C ILE A 170 13.15 -29.69 4.04
N SER A 171 14.47 -29.91 3.93
CA SER A 171 15.25 -30.66 4.93
C SER A 171 15.25 -29.99 6.30
N ASP A 172 15.25 -28.66 6.37
CA ASP A 172 15.12 -27.92 7.63
C ASP A 172 13.73 -28.12 8.25
N ILE A 173 12.68 -28.12 7.43
CA ILE A 173 11.31 -28.39 7.87
C ILE A 173 11.20 -29.80 8.45
N LEU A 174 11.71 -30.82 7.74
CA LEU A 174 11.68 -32.21 8.19
C LEU A 174 12.45 -32.39 9.51
N SER A 175 13.60 -31.73 9.65
CA SER A 175 14.43 -31.81 10.86
C SER A 175 13.76 -31.19 12.09
N ASN A 176 12.91 -30.18 11.90
CA ASN A 176 12.17 -29.53 12.99
C ASN A 176 10.81 -30.19 13.25
N TYR A 177 10.20 -30.83 12.24
CA TYR A 177 8.97 -31.58 12.39
C TYR A 177 9.07 -32.67 13.46
N GLU A 178 10.17 -33.42 13.49
CA GLU A 178 10.40 -34.47 14.51
C GLU A 178 10.60 -33.92 15.93
N LYS A 179 10.85 -32.61 16.07
CA LYS A 179 11.06 -31.94 17.36
C LYS A 179 9.80 -31.31 17.93
N VAL A 180 8.70 -31.28 17.16
CA VAL A 180 7.43 -30.71 17.60
C VAL A 180 6.85 -31.57 18.73
N GLY A 181 6.59 -30.94 19.88
CA GLY A 181 6.02 -31.63 21.04
C GLY A 181 4.58 -32.06 20.81
N ASP A 182 4.20 -33.20 21.41
CA ASP A 182 2.88 -33.80 21.20
C ASP A 182 1.73 -33.05 21.87
N SER A 183 1.99 -32.27 22.94
CA SER A 183 0.94 -31.63 23.73
C SER A 183 0.03 -30.71 22.90
N GLU A 184 0.59 -29.78 22.11
CA GLU A 184 -0.22 -28.87 21.30
C GLU A 184 -0.90 -29.60 20.14
N VAL A 185 -0.25 -30.63 19.59
CA VAL A 185 -0.82 -31.46 18.52
C VAL A 185 -2.04 -32.23 19.01
N ASP A 186 -1.96 -32.82 20.20
CA ASP A 186 -3.04 -33.59 20.81
C ASP A 186 -4.22 -32.72 21.24
N ASP A 187 -3.95 -31.53 21.78
CA ASP A 187 -4.97 -30.53 22.09
C ASP A 187 -5.73 -30.09 20.83
N LEU A 188 -5.03 -29.89 19.71
CA LEU A 188 -5.66 -29.59 18.42
C LEU A 188 -6.44 -30.80 17.91
N LEU A 189 -5.85 -32.00 17.95
CA LEU A 189 -6.48 -33.24 17.48
C LEU A 189 -7.82 -33.49 18.18
N GLY A 190 -7.89 -33.18 19.49
CA GLY A 190 -9.12 -33.21 20.30
C GLY A 190 -10.29 -32.43 19.69
N LYS A 191 -10.03 -31.34 18.97
CA LYS A 191 -11.05 -30.50 18.30
C LYS A 191 -11.64 -31.17 17.05
N PHE A 192 -10.96 -32.17 16.49
CA PHE A 192 -11.35 -32.84 15.26
C PHE A 192 -11.92 -34.26 15.49
N VAL A 193 -11.97 -34.75 16.74
CA VAL A 193 -12.39 -36.12 17.07
C VAL A 193 -13.83 -36.43 16.61
N ASN A 194 -14.71 -35.43 16.70
CA ASN A 194 -16.14 -35.56 16.36
C ASN A 194 -16.46 -35.15 14.92
N ILE A 195 -15.46 -34.92 14.08
CA ILE A 195 -15.67 -34.63 12.66
C ILE A 195 -15.78 -35.95 11.90
N GLU A 196 -16.77 -36.02 11.02
CA GLU A 196 -16.94 -37.14 10.10
C GLU A 196 -15.70 -37.30 9.22
N ARG A 197 -15.13 -38.50 9.19
CA ARG A 197 -13.91 -38.82 8.45
C ARG A 197 -14.23 -39.94 7.47
N ILE A 198 -13.87 -39.73 6.21
CA ILE A 198 -14.12 -40.70 5.12
C ILE A 198 -12.85 -41.53 4.88
N GLU A 199 -11.76 -40.88 4.43
CA GLU A 199 -10.49 -41.55 4.11
C GLU A 199 -9.38 -41.37 5.17
N PRO A 200 -9.05 -40.15 5.67
CA PRO A 200 -7.88 -39.98 6.52
C PRO A 200 -8.07 -40.58 7.92
N SER A 201 -7.05 -41.31 8.38
CA SER A 201 -7.02 -41.83 9.75
C SER A 201 -6.76 -40.71 10.78
N LEU A 202 -6.95 -41.00 12.07
CA LEU A 202 -6.53 -40.06 13.13
C LEU A 202 -5.02 -39.83 13.12
N ASP A 203 -4.24 -40.83 12.71
CA ASP A 203 -2.78 -40.73 12.63
C ASP A 203 -2.35 -39.78 11.49
N ASP A 204 -3.01 -39.86 10.34
CA ASP A 204 -2.76 -38.93 9.23
C ASP A 204 -3.09 -37.49 9.63
N LEU A 205 -4.19 -37.30 10.36
CA LEU A 205 -4.56 -36.00 10.90
C LEU A 205 -3.54 -35.50 11.93
N ARG A 206 -3.06 -36.38 12.82
CA ARG A 206 -2.01 -36.04 13.80
C ARG A 206 -0.74 -35.57 13.10
N LYS A 207 -0.31 -36.25 12.02
CA LYS A 207 0.86 -35.85 11.23
C LYS A 207 0.67 -34.49 10.55
N ALA A 208 -0.49 -34.26 9.93
CA ALA A 208 -0.81 -32.98 9.32
C ALA A 208 -0.86 -31.84 10.35
N LEU A 209 -1.44 -32.09 11.53
CA LEU A 209 -1.47 -31.11 12.62
C LEU A 209 -0.09 -30.82 13.18
N ARG A 210 0.81 -31.82 13.24
CA ARG A 210 2.20 -31.59 13.64
C ARG A 210 2.92 -30.64 12.67
N LEU A 211 2.68 -30.80 11.36
CA LEU A 211 3.20 -29.85 10.36
C LEU A 211 2.56 -28.46 10.51
N TYR A 212 1.25 -28.39 10.78
CA TYR A 212 0.58 -27.13 11.04
C TYR A 212 1.17 -26.39 12.25
N VAL A 213 1.42 -27.10 13.36
CA VAL A 213 2.05 -26.52 14.56
C VAL A 213 3.46 -26.02 14.26
N LEU A 214 4.23 -26.73 13.43
CA LEU A 214 5.55 -26.28 13.01
C LEU A 214 5.51 -24.96 12.21
N LEU A 215 4.47 -24.75 11.41
CA LEU A 215 4.37 -23.60 10.48
C LEU A 215 3.62 -22.38 11.04
N LYS A 216 2.96 -22.54 12.18
CA LYS A 216 2.15 -21.51 12.86
C LYS A 216 3.02 -20.48 13.57
#